data_AF-A0A4Y3RTC5-F1
#
_entry.id   AF-A0A4Y3RTC5-F1
#
_cell.length_a   1.000
_cell.length_b   1.000
_cell.length_c   1.000
_cell.angle_alpha   90.00
_cell.angle_beta   90.00
_cell.angle_gamma   90.00
#
_symmetry.space_group_name_H-M   'P 1'
#
loop_
_entity.id
_entity.type
_entity.pdbx_description
1 polymer ?
#
loop_
_entity_poly.entity_id
_entity_poly.type
_entity_poly.pdbx_seq_one_letter_code
_entity_poly.pdbx_strand_id
1 'polypeptide(L)'
;MTTYEDPYLIISSDCHAGLPTEQYRPYLESRHHRAFDEFLAGRDARREAMTRLGVRNEAFADKWFHDNEEGLRGGWDAAQRLKELDGDGVAAEVVFPDADAVDSQTAAPFGVGLGLSGDQDPVLGMAGAKAHNRWLAEFVGQNPQRHCGVALLPVTADPVEVVAEIHRAKESGLGALMIPSMWVDKAPYHDRRYDPVWAAAAETGMPVVTHSGAAPREEYGDHLGIYVSEVTFWPARPLWFLLWSGVFERHPGLRFGVAESGCWWLPNLLWFMDRLYLGAHGGKKLSPFAELRRPPSEYLDRQVFICATNTKRRELAQRYEIGVDNILWGSDFPHPEGTWPATRAWLRNTFHDIPVGETRRMLGLAAAEVFGFDLPALEPIARRIGPTPADLGQSADQAAVEASWARSREVGRHWLTENDFPVLGTN
;
A
#
# COMPACT_ATOMS: atom_id res chain seq x y z
N MET A 1 5.18 -14.82 -25.42
CA MET A 1 6.47 -14.63 -24.73
C MET A 1 6.85 -13.17 -24.91
N THR A 2 7.10 -12.46 -23.81
CA THR A 2 7.58 -11.09 -23.87
C THR A 2 9.06 -11.07 -24.27
N THR A 3 9.45 -10.13 -25.10
CA THR A 3 10.84 -9.94 -25.55
C THR A 3 11.52 -8.83 -24.75
N TYR A 4 12.84 -8.67 -24.96
CA TYR A 4 13.60 -7.55 -24.38
C TYR A 4 13.10 -6.20 -24.92
N GLU A 5 12.65 -6.13 -26.18
CA GLU A 5 12.19 -4.87 -26.79
C GLU A 5 10.79 -4.46 -26.34
N ASP A 6 10.03 -5.37 -25.72
CA ASP A 6 8.66 -5.08 -25.31
C ASP A 6 8.65 -4.04 -24.17
N PRO A 7 7.78 -3.02 -24.22
CA PRO A 7 7.66 -2.05 -23.15
C PRO A 7 7.19 -2.69 -21.85
N TYR A 8 7.47 -2.03 -20.73
CA TYR A 8 6.92 -2.41 -19.43
C TYR A 8 5.44 -2.06 -19.36
N LEU A 9 4.63 -3.03 -18.96
CA LEU A 9 3.32 -2.78 -18.38
C LEU A 9 3.55 -2.38 -16.93
N ILE A 10 3.34 -1.10 -16.63
CA ILE A 10 3.52 -0.54 -15.29
C ILE A 10 2.15 -0.36 -14.64
N ILE A 11 2.00 -0.92 -13.44
CA ILE A 11 0.85 -0.71 -12.56
C ILE A 11 1.37 -0.11 -11.27
N SER A 12 0.97 1.12 -10.96
CA SER A 12 1.29 1.75 -9.68
C SER A 12 0.46 1.10 -8.58
N SER A 13 1.07 0.39 -7.64
CA SER A 13 0.35 -0.21 -6.51
C SER A 13 -0.04 0.78 -5.41
N ASP A 14 0.34 2.04 -5.59
CA ASP A 14 0.04 3.13 -4.67
C ASP A 14 -0.04 4.48 -5.38
N CYS A 15 -1.13 5.20 -5.14
CA CYS A 15 -1.41 6.55 -5.60
C CYS A 15 -2.70 7.04 -4.91
N HIS A 16 -2.98 8.33 -4.99
CA HIS A 16 -4.01 8.99 -4.20
C HIS A 16 -5.02 9.76 -5.06
N ALA A 17 -6.27 9.77 -4.60
CA ALA A 17 -7.36 10.54 -5.17
C ALA A 17 -8.28 11.07 -4.05
N GLY A 18 -8.79 12.29 -4.22
CA GLY A 18 -9.78 12.87 -3.30
C GLY A 18 -10.40 14.12 -3.88
N LEU A 19 -11.72 14.30 -3.72
CA LEU A 19 -12.34 15.60 -3.99
C LEU A 19 -11.74 16.68 -3.08
N PRO A 20 -11.75 17.96 -3.51
CA PRO A 20 -11.74 19.09 -2.60
C PRO A 20 -12.79 18.86 -1.51
N THR A 21 -12.38 18.86 -0.24
CA THR A 21 -13.14 18.17 0.79
C THR A 21 -14.56 18.72 0.92
N GLU A 22 -14.78 20.03 0.72
CA GLU A 22 -16.10 20.68 0.73
C GLU A 22 -17.10 20.09 -0.28
N GLN A 23 -16.63 19.44 -1.35
CA GLN A 23 -17.45 18.81 -2.37
C GLN A 23 -17.99 17.44 -1.96
N TYR A 24 -17.62 16.90 -0.79
CA TYR A 24 -18.18 15.63 -0.30
C TYR A 24 -19.63 15.74 0.23
N ARG A 25 -20.21 16.94 0.37
CA ARG A 25 -21.58 17.11 0.91
C ARG A 25 -22.65 16.26 0.20
N PRO A 26 -22.70 16.17 -1.15
CA PRO A 26 -23.69 15.34 -1.85
C PRO A 26 -23.52 13.85 -1.55
N TYR A 27 -22.30 13.44 -1.18
CA TYR A 27 -21.97 12.08 -0.77
C TYR A 27 -22.21 11.85 0.72
N LEU A 28 -22.75 12.80 1.48
CA LEU A 28 -23.08 12.62 2.89
C LEU A 28 -24.59 12.62 3.10
N GLU A 29 -25.07 11.73 3.95
CA GLU A 29 -26.46 11.78 4.41
C GLU A 29 -26.70 13.10 5.17
N SER A 30 -27.88 13.68 4.99
CA SER A 30 -28.21 15.02 5.52
C SER A 30 -28.03 15.15 7.03
N ARG A 31 -28.20 14.06 7.78
CA ARG A 31 -27.96 14.03 9.23
C ARG A 31 -26.51 14.36 9.63
N HIS A 32 -25.54 14.17 8.74
CA HIS A 32 -24.12 14.46 9.00
C HIS A 32 -23.68 15.84 8.50
N HIS A 33 -24.55 16.58 7.81
CA HIS A 33 -24.18 17.87 7.19
C HIS A 33 -23.71 18.90 8.22
N ARG A 34 -24.34 18.96 9.39
CA ARG A 34 -23.90 19.85 10.47
C ARG A 34 -22.50 19.50 10.98
N ALA A 35 -22.24 18.22 11.26
CA ALA A 35 -20.91 17.78 11.70
C ALA A 35 -19.86 18.04 10.61
N PHE A 36 -20.26 17.93 9.34
CA PHE A 36 -19.41 18.24 8.20
C PHE A 36 -19.09 19.74 8.10
N ASP A 37 -20.06 20.62 8.34
CA ASP A 37 -19.85 22.07 8.44
C ASP A 37 -18.87 22.43 9.57
N GLU A 38 -19.04 21.81 10.74
CA GLU A 38 -18.13 21.97 11.89
C GLU A 38 -16.73 21.43 11.57
N PHE A 39 -16.63 20.29 10.86
CA PHE A 39 -15.37 19.74 10.39
C PHE A 39 -14.66 20.69 9.42
N LEU A 40 -15.36 21.28 8.45
CA LEU A 40 -14.77 22.23 7.50
C LEU A 40 -14.29 23.51 8.19
N ALA A 41 -15.07 24.03 9.15
CA ALA A 41 -14.72 25.22 9.91
C ALA A 41 -13.42 25.05 10.74
N GLY A 42 -13.06 23.82 11.11
CA GLY A 42 -11.81 23.51 11.81
C GLY A 42 -10.57 23.37 10.93
N ARG A 43 -10.67 23.50 9.60
CA ARG A 43 -9.55 23.24 8.67
C ARG A 43 -8.36 24.15 8.92
N ASP A 44 -8.57 25.47 8.99
CA ASP A 44 -7.48 26.43 9.15
C ASP A 44 -6.71 26.22 10.47
N ALA A 45 -7.43 25.99 11.56
CA ALA A 45 -6.84 25.69 12.86
C ALA A 45 -5.97 24.41 12.84
N ARG A 46 -6.39 23.37 12.10
CA ARG A 46 -5.59 22.15 11.91
C ARG A 46 -4.34 22.43 11.08
N ARG A 47 -4.45 23.21 10.00
CA ARG A 47 -3.31 23.60 9.15
C ARG A 47 -2.26 24.40 9.93
N GLU A 48 -2.72 25.34 10.74
CA GLU A 48 -1.86 26.12 11.65
C GLU A 48 -1.19 25.23 12.71
N ALA A 49 -1.91 24.24 13.25
CA ALA A 49 -1.32 23.28 14.19
C ALA A 49 -0.22 22.43 13.51
N MET A 50 -0.46 21.89 12.31
CA MET A 50 0.55 21.11 11.58
C MET A 50 1.79 21.93 11.22
N THR A 51 1.62 23.21 10.87
CA THR A 51 2.73 24.12 10.58
C THR A 51 3.55 24.39 11.84
N ARG A 52 2.89 24.65 12.98
CA ARG A 52 3.56 24.87 14.27
C ARG A 52 4.37 23.66 14.73
N LEU A 53 3.86 22.45 14.51
CA LEU A 53 4.54 21.19 14.85
C LEU A 53 5.67 20.82 13.87
N GLY A 54 5.94 21.65 12.84
CA GLY A 54 6.96 21.38 11.83
C GLY A 54 6.64 20.20 10.91
N VAL A 55 5.46 19.62 11.01
CA VAL A 55 4.95 18.54 10.14
C VAL A 55 4.64 19.08 8.74
N ARG A 56 4.29 20.36 8.65
CA ARG A 56 4.06 21.09 7.40
C ARG A 56 5.11 22.18 7.22
N ASN A 57 5.80 22.15 6.07
CA ASN A 57 6.65 23.25 5.61
C ASN A 57 5.89 24.14 4.64
N GLU A 58 5.53 25.35 5.08
CA GLU A 58 4.70 26.29 4.30
C GLU A 58 5.34 26.71 2.98
N ALA A 59 6.62 27.11 2.99
CA ALA A 59 7.31 27.54 1.77
C ALA A 59 7.44 26.42 0.74
N PHE A 60 7.63 25.19 1.20
CA PHE A 60 7.62 24.01 0.33
C PHE A 60 6.22 23.77 -0.24
N ALA A 61 5.19 23.78 0.60
CA ALA A 61 3.80 23.57 0.20
C ALA A 61 3.39 24.57 -0.88
N ASP A 62 3.60 25.87 -0.64
CA ASP A 62 3.23 26.94 -1.58
C ASP A 62 3.92 26.75 -2.93
N LYS A 63 5.22 26.41 -2.93
CA LYS A 63 5.96 26.11 -4.15
C LYS A 63 5.43 24.86 -4.85
N TRP A 64 5.17 23.79 -4.11
CA TRP A 64 4.66 22.53 -4.65
C TRP A 64 3.33 22.74 -5.37
N PHE A 65 2.36 23.39 -4.72
CA PHE A 65 1.07 23.67 -5.32
C PHE A 65 1.15 24.63 -6.51
N HIS A 66 2.01 25.65 -6.43
CA HIS A 66 2.18 26.60 -7.53
C HIS A 66 2.77 25.95 -8.78
N ASP A 67 3.86 25.19 -8.62
CA ASP A 67 4.57 24.60 -9.77
C ASP A 67 3.78 23.47 -10.44
N ASN A 68 2.83 22.86 -9.71
CA ASN A 68 2.15 21.64 -10.11
C ASN A 68 0.62 21.79 -10.21
N GLU A 69 0.09 23.02 -10.15
CA GLU A 69 -1.35 23.31 -10.07
C GLU A 69 -2.20 22.50 -11.05
N GLU A 70 -1.79 22.45 -12.33
CA GLU A 70 -2.51 21.70 -13.36
C GLU A 70 -2.47 20.18 -13.10
N GLY A 71 -1.29 19.63 -12.83
CA GLY A 71 -1.10 18.19 -12.62
C GLY A 71 -1.80 17.66 -11.37
N LEU A 72 -1.78 18.44 -10.28
CA LEU A 72 -2.43 18.08 -9.01
C LEU A 72 -3.94 17.91 -9.13
N ARG A 73 -4.58 18.53 -10.14
CA ARG A 73 -6.00 18.27 -10.44
C ARG A 73 -6.27 16.81 -10.78
N GLY A 74 -5.26 16.04 -11.21
CA GLY A 74 -5.36 14.58 -11.39
C GLY A 74 -5.74 13.81 -10.12
N GLY A 75 -5.73 14.45 -8.95
CA GLY A 75 -6.30 13.92 -7.72
C GLY A 75 -7.83 13.78 -7.73
N TRP A 76 -8.56 14.49 -8.60
CA TRP A 76 -10.02 14.43 -8.69
C TRP A 76 -10.60 14.59 -10.10
N ASP A 77 -9.79 15.06 -11.06
CA ASP A 77 -10.14 15.22 -12.47
C ASP A 77 -9.58 14.03 -13.27
N ALA A 78 -10.48 13.14 -13.73
CA ALA A 78 -10.09 11.92 -14.42
C ALA A 78 -9.36 12.19 -15.75
N ALA A 79 -9.70 13.25 -16.47
CA ALA A 79 -9.04 13.58 -17.74
C ALA A 79 -7.60 14.03 -17.49
N GLN A 80 -7.39 14.88 -16.48
CA GLN A 80 -6.05 15.24 -16.05
C GLN A 80 -5.27 14.03 -15.56
N ARG A 81 -5.90 13.14 -14.76
CA ARG A 81 -5.26 11.92 -14.25
C ARG A 81 -4.67 11.07 -15.37
N LEU A 82 -5.43 10.83 -16.44
CA LEU A 82 -4.94 10.06 -17.58
C LEU A 82 -3.76 10.73 -18.30
N LYS A 83 -3.71 12.07 -18.36
CA LYS A 83 -2.58 12.81 -18.93
C LYS A 83 -1.31 12.58 -18.12
N GLU A 84 -1.40 12.65 -16.79
CA GLU A 84 -0.25 12.40 -15.90
C GLU A 84 0.23 10.94 -15.98
N LEU A 85 -0.71 9.97 -15.98
CA LEU A 85 -0.37 8.55 -16.13
C LEU A 85 0.31 8.25 -17.47
N ASP A 86 -0.21 8.80 -18.56
CA ASP A 86 0.38 8.65 -19.89
C ASP A 86 1.78 9.30 -19.96
N GLY A 87 1.99 10.43 -19.28
CA GLY A 87 3.29 11.10 -19.18
C GLY A 87 4.34 10.28 -18.43
N ASP A 88 3.94 9.61 -17.36
CA ASP A 88 4.81 8.76 -16.55
C ASP A 88 5.02 7.35 -17.13
N GLY A 89 4.18 6.93 -18.08
CA GLY A 89 4.18 5.58 -18.65
C GLY A 89 3.48 4.54 -17.77
N VAL A 90 2.60 4.97 -16.86
CA VAL A 90 1.85 4.11 -15.94
C VAL A 90 0.54 3.67 -16.60
N ALA A 91 0.41 2.38 -16.89
CA ALA A 91 -0.77 1.85 -17.59
C ALA A 91 -2.00 1.74 -16.67
N ALA A 92 -1.80 1.44 -15.40
CA ALA A 92 -2.86 1.29 -14.41
C ALA A 92 -2.39 1.63 -12.99
N GLU A 93 -3.31 1.73 -12.03
CA GLU A 93 -2.99 2.11 -10.66
C GLU A 93 -4.02 1.68 -9.61
N VAL A 94 -3.55 1.53 -8.37
CA VAL A 94 -4.36 1.26 -7.17
C VAL A 94 -4.53 2.57 -6.40
N VAL A 95 -5.78 3.01 -6.24
CA VAL A 95 -6.14 4.38 -5.86
C VAL A 95 -6.62 4.44 -4.41
N PHE A 96 -5.76 4.97 -3.54
CA PHE A 96 -5.98 5.30 -2.12
C PHE A 96 -6.65 6.68 -1.96
N PRO A 97 -7.20 7.00 -0.76
CA PRO A 97 -7.76 8.32 -0.48
C PRO A 97 -6.70 9.43 -0.46
N ASP A 98 -7.16 10.67 -0.30
CA ASP A 98 -6.36 11.86 0.05
C ASP A 98 -5.30 12.25 -0.98
N ALA A 99 -5.71 12.87 -2.09
CA ALA A 99 -4.78 13.39 -3.10
C ALA A 99 -3.84 14.51 -2.60
N ASP A 100 -4.09 15.08 -1.42
CA ASP A 100 -3.27 16.14 -0.84
C ASP A 100 -2.74 15.73 0.53
N ALA A 101 -1.49 15.26 0.55
CA ALA A 101 -0.76 14.94 1.78
C ALA A 101 -0.22 16.16 2.55
N VAL A 102 -0.27 17.37 1.97
CA VAL A 102 0.42 18.55 2.51
C VAL A 102 -0.53 19.44 3.31
N ASP A 103 -1.66 19.81 2.70
CA ASP A 103 -2.65 20.70 3.30
C ASP A 103 -3.98 19.99 3.63
N SER A 104 -4.15 18.75 3.16
CA SER A 104 -5.39 17.97 3.27
C SER A 104 -6.63 18.71 2.75
N GLN A 105 -6.47 19.53 1.71
CA GLN A 105 -7.58 20.22 1.04
C GLN A 105 -8.39 19.26 0.17
N THR A 106 -7.73 18.24 -0.36
CA THR A 106 -8.35 17.18 -1.18
C THR A 106 -8.26 15.84 -0.46
N ALA A 107 -8.98 15.75 0.66
CA ALA A 107 -8.96 14.61 1.56
C ALA A 107 -10.37 14.15 1.95
N ALA A 108 -10.51 12.88 2.33
CA ALA A 108 -11.77 12.31 2.81
C ALA A 108 -12.26 13.05 4.08
N PRO A 109 -13.59 13.24 4.22
CA PRO A 109 -14.14 14.01 5.34
C PRO A 109 -13.96 13.26 6.67
N PHE A 110 -13.99 14.00 7.78
CA PHE A 110 -13.87 13.44 9.14
C PHE A 110 -12.53 12.75 9.45
N GLY A 111 -11.49 12.93 8.63
CA GLY A 111 -10.14 12.40 8.88
C GLY A 111 -9.99 10.91 8.58
N VAL A 112 -10.92 10.34 7.80
CA VAL A 112 -11.03 8.89 7.55
C VAL A 112 -10.14 8.36 6.41
N GLY A 113 -9.34 9.24 5.79
CA GLY A 113 -8.39 8.87 4.73
C GLY A 113 -7.08 8.29 5.29
N LEU A 114 -5.92 8.85 4.95
CA LEU A 114 -4.63 8.34 5.44
C LEU A 114 -4.43 8.49 6.96
N GLY A 115 -5.17 9.43 7.56
CA GLY A 115 -5.26 9.60 9.01
C GLY A 115 -6.19 8.61 9.71
N LEU A 116 -6.74 7.61 9.01
CA LEU A 116 -7.66 6.63 9.59
C LEU A 116 -7.03 5.89 10.77
N SER A 117 -7.65 6.02 11.95
CA SER A 117 -7.23 5.41 13.20
C SER A 117 -8.36 4.61 13.86
N GLY A 118 -8.00 3.63 14.68
CA GLY A 118 -8.96 2.72 15.30
C GLY A 118 -9.88 3.37 16.33
N ASP A 119 -9.50 4.52 16.86
CA ASP A 119 -10.22 5.30 17.89
C ASP A 119 -11.12 6.41 17.31
N GLN A 120 -11.26 6.50 15.98
CA GLN A 120 -12.19 7.43 15.36
C GLN A 120 -13.64 7.24 15.84
N ASP A 121 -14.40 8.34 15.84
CA ASP A 121 -15.84 8.28 16.09
C ASP A 121 -16.47 7.29 15.09
N PRO A 122 -17.12 6.20 15.56
CA PRO A 122 -17.57 5.15 14.67
C PRO A 122 -18.67 5.61 13.70
N VAL A 123 -19.49 6.59 14.10
CA VAL A 123 -20.60 7.11 13.28
C VAL A 123 -20.06 8.04 12.20
N LEU A 124 -19.22 9.02 12.56
CA LEU A 124 -18.63 9.94 11.59
C LEU A 124 -17.57 9.25 10.73
N GLY A 125 -16.80 8.33 11.31
CA GLY A 125 -15.82 7.52 10.61
C GLY A 125 -16.45 6.71 9.48
N MET A 126 -17.53 6.00 9.79
CA MET A 126 -18.27 5.23 8.79
C MET A 126 -18.98 6.15 7.77
N ALA A 127 -19.54 7.29 8.20
CA ALA A 127 -20.17 8.24 7.29
C ALA A 127 -19.17 8.82 6.27
N GLY A 128 -17.97 9.18 6.73
CA GLY A 128 -16.91 9.70 5.87
C GLY A 128 -16.35 8.65 4.93
N ALA A 129 -16.11 7.44 5.43
CA ALA A 129 -15.66 6.30 4.62
C ALA A 129 -16.66 6.00 3.50
N LYS A 130 -17.96 5.87 3.83
CA LYS A 130 -19.02 5.65 2.84
C LYS A 130 -19.14 6.77 1.82
N ALA A 131 -18.94 8.02 2.23
CA ALA A 131 -18.96 9.17 1.33
C ALA A 131 -17.81 9.12 0.32
N HIS A 132 -16.59 8.90 0.81
CA HIS A 132 -15.41 8.74 -0.04
C HIS A 132 -15.54 7.53 -0.97
N ASN A 133 -15.94 6.36 -0.46
CA ASN A 133 -16.10 5.15 -1.25
C ASN A 133 -17.11 5.32 -2.40
N ARG A 134 -18.19 6.08 -2.19
CA ARG A 134 -19.16 6.40 -3.26
C ARG A 134 -18.52 7.25 -4.35
N TRP A 135 -17.83 8.32 -3.97
CA TRP A 135 -17.14 9.17 -4.93
C TRP A 135 -16.02 8.41 -5.66
N LEU A 136 -15.21 7.64 -4.93
CA LEU A 136 -14.11 6.87 -5.51
C LEU A 136 -14.64 5.87 -6.54
N ALA A 137 -15.77 5.21 -6.27
CA ALA A 137 -16.43 4.33 -7.24
C ALA A 137 -16.79 5.06 -8.55
N GLU A 138 -17.30 6.30 -8.46
CA GLU A 138 -17.58 7.13 -9.64
C GLU A 138 -16.28 7.53 -10.37
N PHE A 139 -15.22 7.89 -9.64
CA PHE A 139 -13.93 8.25 -10.21
C PHE A 139 -13.29 7.07 -10.96
N VAL A 140 -13.18 5.90 -10.33
CA VAL A 140 -12.62 4.71 -10.97
C VAL A 140 -13.50 4.20 -12.11
N GLY A 141 -14.82 4.35 -12.00
CA GLY A 141 -15.79 3.98 -13.03
C GLY A 141 -15.63 4.74 -14.36
N GLN A 142 -14.92 5.87 -14.38
CA GLN A 142 -14.58 6.57 -15.62
C GLN A 142 -13.50 5.85 -16.43
N ASN A 143 -12.61 5.07 -15.79
CA ASN A 143 -11.54 4.31 -16.43
C ASN A 143 -11.30 2.96 -15.72
N PRO A 144 -12.29 2.05 -15.68
CA PRO A 144 -12.26 0.87 -14.81
C PRO A 144 -11.19 -0.15 -15.19
N GLN A 145 -10.68 -0.11 -16.42
CA GLN A 145 -9.56 -0.94 -16.86
C GLN A 145 -8.22 -0.49 -16.29
N ARG A 146 -8.07 0.82 -15.96
CA ARG A 146 -6.82 1.42 -15.47
C ARG A 146 -6.82 1.62 -13.96
N HIS A 147 -7.97 1.67 -13.29
CA HIS A 147 -8.04 2.03 -11.87
C HIS A 147 -8.60 0.88 -11.02
N CYS A 148 -7.94 0.59 -9.90
CA CYS A 148 -8.46 -0.23 -8.82
C CYS A 148 -8.63 0.63 -7.57
N GLY A 149 -9.86 0.99 -7.20
CA GLY A 149 -10.11 1.84 -6.03
C GLY A 149 -10.01 1.06 -4.71
N VAL A 150 -9.40 1.69 -3.70
CA VAL A 150 -9.27 1.15 -2.34
C VAL A 150 -10.36 1.73 -1.45
N ALA A 151 -11.30 0.88 -1.02
CA ALA A 151 -12.39 1.30 -0.14
C ALA A 151 -11.90 1.53 1.28
N LEU A 152 -12.24 2.68 1.87
CA LEU A 152 -12.03 2.97 3.28
C LEU A 152 -12.92 2.10 4.14
N LEU A 153 -12.31 1.41 5.10
CA LEU A 153 -13.00 0.47 5.95
C LEU A 153 -12.61 0.70 7.42
N PRO A 154 -13.41 1.47 8.18
CA PRO A 154 -13.25 1.63 9.63
C PRO A 154 -13.53 0.31 10.37
N VAL A 155 -12.60 -0.63 10.30
CA VAL A 155 -12.78 -2.02 10.73
C VAL A 155 -13.07 -2.18 12.23
N THR A 156 -12.73 -1.16 13.03
CA THR A 156 -13.00 -1.11 14.47
C THR A 156 -14.44 -0.71 14.81
N ALA A 157 -15.26 -0.36 13.82
CA ALA A 157 -16.71 -0.16 13.96
C ALA A 157 -17.45 -1.51 14.14
N ASP A 158 -18.79 -1.49 14.05
CA ASP A 158 -19.60 -2.71 14.12
C ASP A 158 -19.24 -3.68 12.96
N PRO A 159 -18.77 -4.91 13.24
CA PRO A 159 -18.41 -5.87 12.20
C PRO A 159 -19.52 -6.14 11.18
N VAL A 160 -20.80 -6.06 11.56
CA VAL A 160 -21.92 -6.27 10.63
C VAL A 160 -21.97 -5.14 9.59
N GLU A 161 -21.81 -3.90 10.02
CA GLU A 161 -21.78 -2.74 9.14
C GLU A 161 -20.53 -2.73 8.25
N VAL A 162 -19.38 -3.11 8.82
CA VAL A 162 -18.11 -3.23 8.10
C VAL A 162 -18.22 -4.28 6.99
N VAL A 163 -18.75 -5.48 7.27
CA VAL A 163 -18.95 -6.53 6.26
C VAL A 163 -19.92 -6.08 5.17
N ALA A 164 -21.02 -5.42 5.52
CA ALA A 164 -21.96 -4.87 4.54
C ALA A 164 -21.29 -3.84 3.61
N GLU A 165 -20.40 -3.01 4.16
CA GLU A 165 -19.65 -2.03 3.37
C GLU A 165 -18.63 -2.68 2.41
N ILE A 166 -18.01 -3.81 2.78
CA ILE A 166 -17.13 -4.58 1.88
C ILE A 166 -17.91 -5.04 0.63
N HIS A 167 -19.07 -5.66 0.83
CA HIS A 167 -19.90 -6.13 -0.29
C HIS A 167 -20.39 -4.97 -1.16
N ARG A 168 -20.84 -3.88 -0.55
CA ARG A 168 -21.25 -2.66 -1.28
C ARG A 168 -20.10 -2.07 -2.11
N ALA A 169 -18.90 -1.99 -1.52
CA ALA A 169 -17.71 -1.50 -2.20
C ALA A 169 -17.37 -2.35 -3.42
N LYS A 170 -17.39 -3.69 -3.27
CA LYS A 170 -17.18 -4.64 -4.36
C LYS A 170 -18.21 -4.48 -5.47
N GLU A 171 -19.49 -4.42 -5.12
CA GLU A 171 -20.61 -4.23 -6.07
C GLU A 171 -20.53 -2.88 -6.81
N SER A 172 -19.92 -1.87 -6.17
CA SER A 172 -19.71 -0.55 -6.77
C SER A 172 -18.46 -0.49 -7.68
N GLY A 173 -17.70 -1.58 -7.79
CA GLY A 173 -16.51 -1.65 -8.65
C GLY A 173 -15.18 -1.33 -7.95
N LEU A 174 -15.15 -1.18 -6.62
CA LEU A 174 -13.90 -1.06 -5.87
C LEU A 174 -13.23 -2.44 -5.70
N GLY A 175 -11.90 -2.46 -5.61
CA GLY A 175 -11.11 -3.68 -5.73
C GLY A 175 -10.27 -4.06 -4.51
N ALA A 176 -10.06 -3.13 -3.56
CA ALA A 176 -9.27 -3.37 -2.35
C ALA A 176 -9.87 -2.67 -1.13
N LEU A 177 -9.36 -2.99 0.07
CA LEU A 177 -9.86 -2.48 1.35
C LEU A 177 -8.72 -1.85 2.15
N MET A 178 -8.86 -0.60 2.59
CA MET A 178 -7.93 0.03 3.53
C MET A 178 -8.51 0.01 4.94
N ILE A 179 -7.75 -0.57 5.88
CA ILE A 179 -8.08 -0.53 7.31
C ILE A 179 -7.17 0.45 8.05
N PRO A 180 -7.54 0.92 9.25
CA PRO A 180 -6.67 1.78 10.05
C PRO A 180 -5.32 1.11 10.31
N SER A 181 -4.23 1.87 10.25
CA SER A 181 -2.88 1.36 10.56
C SER A 181 -2.69 1.10 12.05
N MET A 182 -3.46 1.78 12.90
CA MET A 182 -3.43 1.64 14.35
C MET A 182 -4.80 1.26 14.88
N TRP A 183 -4.90 0.18 15.64
CA TRP A 183 -6.12 -0.13 16.40
C TRP A 183 -6.27 0.73 17.67
N VAL A 184 -5.19 1.40 18.11
CA VAL A 184 -5.15 2.29 19.29
C VAL A 184 -5.64 1.56 20.56
N ASP A 185 -6.81 1.93 21.07
CA ASP A 185 -7.43 1.39 22.28
C ASP A 185 -8.41 0.22 22.00
N LYS A 186 -8.58 -0.14 20.72
CA LYS A 186 -9.47 -1.22 20.29
C LYS A 186 -8.76 -2.57 20.30
N ALA A 187 -9.54 -3.63 20.05
CA ALA A 187 -8.97 -4.96 19.92
C ALA A 187 -7.96 -5.01 18.75
N PRO A 188 -6.80 -5.66 18.92
CA PRO A 188 -5.82 -5.83 17.85
C PRO A 188 -6.35 -6.75 16.76
N TYR A 189 -5.89 -6.58 15.51
CA TYR A 189 -6.50 -7.19 14.32
C TYR A 189 -6.44 -8.73 14.21
N HIS A 190 -5.74 -9.41 15.13
CA HIS A 190 -5.79 -10.86 15.24
C HIS A 190 -6.98 -11.40 16.05
N ASP A 191 -7.67 -10.51 16.79
CA ASP A 191 -8.82 -10.88 17.60
C ASP A 191 -9.92 -11.49 16.72
N ARG A 192 -10.53 -12.57 17.21
CA ARG A 192 -11.55 -13.35 16.51
C ARG A 192 -12.78 -12.54 16.12
N ARG A 193 -13.02 -11.40 16.75
CA ARG A 193 -14.10 -10.48 16.37
C ARG A 193 -13.97 -9.96 14.93
N TYR A 194 -12.76 -9.95 14.37
CA TYR A 194 -12.50 -9.52 13.00
C TYR A 194 -12.54 -10.68 11.99
N ASP A 195 -12.67 -11.95 12.43
CA ASP A 195 -12.77 -13.10 11.54
C ASP A 195 -13.92 -12.94 10.48
N PRO A 196 -15.10 -12.36 10.78
CA PRO A 196 -16.11 -12.08 9.75
C PRO A 196 -15.64 -11.10 8.67
N VAL A 197 -14.83 -10.11 9.03
CA VAL A 197 -14.23 -9.14 8.10
C VAL A 197 -13.20 -9.84 7.21
N TRP A 198 -12.33 -10.66 7.80
CA TRP A 198 -11.33 -11.44 7.06
C TRP A 198 -11.98 -12.46 6.11
N ALA A 199 -13.09 -13.08 6.53
CA ALA A 199 -13.87 -13.96 5.68
C ALA A 199 -14.48 -13.22 4.48
N ALA A 200 -15.10 -12.05 4.71
CA ALA A 200 -15.69 -11.25 3.63
C ALA A 200 -14.64 -10.73 2.63
N ALA A 201 -13.47 -10.28 3.12
CA ALA A 201 -12.36 -9.88 2.25
C ALA A 201 -11.85 -11.04 1.38
N ALA A 202 -11.69 -12.24 1.98
CA ALA A 202 -11.29 -13.44 1.26
C ALA A 202 -12.35 -13.89 0.23
N GLU A 203 -13.64 -13.83 0.58
CA GLU A 203 -14.75 -14.21 -0.30
C GLU A 203 -14.86 -13.28 -1.52
N THR A 204 -14.73 -11.97 -1.31
CA THR A 204 -14.80 -10.96 -2.39
C THR A 204 -13.52 -10.86 -3.21
N GLY A 205 -12.44 -11.51 -2.75
CA GLY A 205 -11.11 -11.44 -3.33
C GLY A 205 -10.47 -10.05 -3.24
N MET A 206 -10.94 -9.19 -2.33
CA MET A 206 -10.40 -7.85 -2.14
C MET A 206 -9.24 -7.91 -1.14
N PRO A 207 -7.99 -7.57 -1.55
CA PRO A 207 -6.89 -7.49 -0.61
C PRO A 207 -7.12 -6.39 0.42
N VAL A 208 -6.71 -6.66 1.65
CA VAL A 208 -6.71 -5.70 2.76
C VAL A 208 -5.35 -5.01 2.81
N VAL A 209 -5.31 -3.70 3.00
CA VAL A 209 -4.09 -2.90 3.03
C VAL A 209 -4.09 -1.96 4.23
N THR A 210 -2.92 -1.76 4.83
CA THR A 210 -2.64 -0.65 5.75
C THR A 210 -1.70 0.34 5.07
N HIS A 211 -1.81 1.61 5.42
CA HIS A 211 -1.09 2.70 4.76
C HIS A 211 -0.33 3.58 5.74
N SER A 212 0.81 4.13 5.32
CA SER A 212 1.52 5.17 6.07
C SER A 212 0.64 6.41 6.29
N GLY A 213 1.02 7.23 7.27
CA GLY A 213 0.36 8.51 7.58
C GLY A 213 -0.09 8.63 9.04
N ALA A 214 -0.78 7.61 9.56
CA ALA A 214 -1.28 7.58 10.94
C ALA A 214 -0.17 7.20 11.95
N ALA A 215 -0.02 8.01 13.00
CA ALA A 215 0.94 7.80 14.09
C ALA A 215 0.47 8.55 15.36
N PRO A 216 0.89 8.16 16.57
CA PRO A 216 0.55 8.84 17.83
C PRO A 216 1.39 10.13 17.98
N ARG A 217 1.09 11.14 17.14
CA ARG A 217 1.91 12.36 17.00
C ARG A 217 2.09 13.13 18.30
N GLU A 218 1.12 13.05 19.21
CA GLU A 218 1.16 13.62 20.54
C GLU A 218 2.33 13.09 21.39
N GLU A 219 2.83 11.88 21.12
CA GLU A 219 3.99 11.29 21.80
C GLU A 219 5.32 11.89 21.31
N TYR A 220 5.35 12.49 20.12
CA TYR A 220 6.58 12.94 19.47
C TYR A 220 6.94 14.41 19.75
N GLY A 221 5.94 15.22 20.13
CA GLY A 221 6.11 16.68 20.24
C GLY A 221 6.66 17.28 18.94
N ASP A 222 7.67 18.14 19.05
CA ASP A 222 8.30 18.81 17.90
C ASP A 222 9.46 17.99 17.27
N HIS A 223 9.64 16.73 17.68
CA HIS A 223 10.76 15.89 17.25
C HIS A 223 10.43 15.06 16.00
N LEU A 224 10.36 15.71 14.84
CA LEU A 224 9.99 15.08 13.56
C LEU A 224 10.84 13.84 13.21
N GLY A 225 12.09 13.78 13.65
CA GLY A 225 12.96 12.61 13.43
C GLY A 225 12.43 11.31 14.07
N ILE A 226 11.68 11.41 15.18
CA ILE A 226 11.02 10.25 15.80
C ILE A 226 9.89 9.77 14.88
N TYR A 227 9.02 10.69 14.45
CA TYR A 227 7.93 10.38 13.52
C TYR A 227 8.44 9.70 12.24
N VAL A 228 9.46 10.27 11.57
CA VAL A 228 10.02 9.71 10.34
C VAL A 228 10.64 8.31 10.56
N SER A 229 11.11 8.02 11.78
CA SER A 229 11.69 6.71 12.11
C SER A 229 10.62 5.66 12.48
N GLU A 230 9.45 6.09 12.94
CA GLU A 230 8.40 5.19 13.43
C GLU A 230 7.21 5.03 12.48
N VAL A 231 6.93 6.03 11.63
CA VAL A 231 5.72 6.05 10.78
C VAL A 231 5.60 4.81 9.92
N THR A 232 6.72 4.29 9.41
CA THR A 232 6.80 3.03 8.66
C THR A 232 6.31 1.81 9.44
N PHE A 233 6.48 1.78 10.76
CA PHE A 233 6.16 0.62 11.57
C PHE A 233 4.69 0.54 11.97
N TRP A 234 3.95 1.66 12.02
CA TRP A 234 2.53 1.64 12.34
C TRP A 234 1.69 0.81 11.33
N PRO A 235 1.76 1.06 10.01
CA PRO A 235 1.08 0.23 9.01
C PRO A 235 1.68 -1.17 8.88
N ALA A 236 2.99 -1.36 9.12
CA ALA A 236 3.60 -2.69 9.08
C ALA A 236 3.19 -3.56 10.27
N ARG A 237 2.89 -2.94 11.43
CA ARG A 237 2.65 -3.65 12.69
C ARG A 237 1.52 -4.67 12.64
N PRO A 238 0.34 -4.36 12.07
CA PRO A 238 -0.71 -5.34 11.81
C PRO A 238 -0.21 -6.66 11.22
N LEU A 239 0.72 -6.63 10.26
CA LEU A 239 1.18 -7.82 9.54
C LEU A 239 1.70 -8.90 10.49
N TRP A 240 2.58 -8.56 11.44
CA TRP A 240 3.17 -9.59 12.31
C TRP A 240 2.19 -10.12 13.36
N PHE A 241 1.14 -9.36 13.71
CA PHE A 241 0.04 -9.90 14.51
C PHE A 241 -0.74 -10.94 13.73
N LEU A 242 -1.04 -10.68 12.45
CA LEU A 242 -1.75 -11.63 11.58
C LEU A 242 -0.93 -12.89 11.31
N LEU A 243 0.38 -12.74 11.07
CA LEU A 243 1.31 -13.86 10.85
C LEU A 243 1.37 -14.79 12.08
N TRP A 244 1.54 -14.26 13.29
CA TRP A 244 1.72 -15.07 14.50
C TRP A 244 0.44 -15.67 15.09
N SER A 245 -0.72 -15.18 14.67
CA SER A 245 -2.02 -15.57 15.27
C SER A 245 -2.82 -16.58 14.45
N GLY A 246 -2.26 -17.06 13.34
CA GLY A 246 -2.93 -18.01 12.45
C GLY A 246 -4.11 -17.42 11.67
N VAL A 247 -4.26 -16.08 11.56
CA VAL A 247 -5.34 -15.48 10.76
C VAL A 247 -5.24 -15.95 9.31
N PHE A 248 -4.04 -15.95 8.72
CA PHE A 248 -3.82 -16.44 7.36
C PHE A 248 -4.10 -17.95 7.20
N GLU A 249 -3.92 -18.75 8.26
CA GLU A 249 -4.29 -20.17 8.28
C GLU A 249 -5.82 -20.35 8.26
N ARG A 250 -6.56 -19.53 9.02
CA ARG A 250 -8.03 -19.58 9.08
C ARG A 250 -8.70 -19.04 7.82
N HIS A 251 -8.08 -18.05 7.19
CA HIS A 251 -8.59 -17.36 6.01
C HIS A 251 -7.60 -17.49 4.85
N PRO A 252 -7.49 -18.66 4.20
CA PRO A 252 -6.46 -18.93 3.19
C PRO A 252 -6.60 -18.10 1.91
N GLY A 253 -7.76 -17.48 1.68
CA GLY A 253 -8.01 -16.54 0.57
C GLY A 253 -7.74 -15.07 0.92
N LEU A 254 -7.45 -14.75 2.19
CA LEU A 254 -7.12 -13.39 2.60
C LEU A 254 -5.76 -12.99 2.03
N ARG A 255 -5.68 -11.79 1.45
CA ARG A 255 -4.43 -11.13 1.09
C ARG A 255 -4.26 -9.86 1.91
N PHE A 256 -3.03 -9.59 2.34
CA PHE A 256 -2.70 -8.43 3.16
C PHE A 256 -1.51 -7.64 2.60
N GLY A 257 -1.68 -6.34 2.44
CA GLY A 257 -0.69 -5.40 1.93
C GLY A 257 -0.23 -4.40 2.99
N VAL A 258 1.01 -3.97 2.89
CA VAL A 258 1.50 -2.75 3.58
C VAL A 258 1.91 -1.75 2.50
N ALA A 259 1.37 -0.54 2.57
CA ALA A 259 1.65 0.53 1.61
C ALA A 259 2.48 1.66 2.23
N GLU A 260 3.29 2.29 1.37
CA GLU A 260 4.08 3.48 1.67
C GLU A 260 5.00 3.35 2.90
N SER A 261 5.47 2.13 3.18
CA SER A 261 6.26 1.78 4.37
C SER A 261 7.62 1.19 4.02
N GLY A 262 8.01 1.29 2.76
CA GLY A 262 9.13 0.54 2.21
C GLY A 262 9.03 -0.96 2.47
N CYS A 263 10.11 -1.69 2.16
CA CYS A 263 10.23 -3.13 2.42
C CYS A 263 11.57 -3.56 3.01
N TRP A 264 12.48 -2.62 3.31
CA TRP A 264 13.82 -2.88 3.84
C TRP A 264 13.84 -3.59 5.21
N TRP A 265 12.78 -3.46 6.02
CA TRP A 265 12.65 -4.08 7.35
C TRP A 265 12.26 -5.56 7.28
N LEU A 266 11.58 -5.95 6.20
CA LEU A 266 10.91 -7.25 6.08
C LEU A 266 11.85 -8.46 6.10
N PRO A 267 13.03 -8.45 5.43
CA PRO A 267 13.98 -9.58 5.51
C PRO A 267 14.38 -9.96 6.93
N ASN A 268 14.73 -8.95 7.74
CA ASN A 268 15.14 -9.18 9.13
C ASN A 268 14.00 -9.69 10.00
N LEU A 269 12.78 -9.19 9.76
CA LEU A 269 11.59 -9.68 10.44
C LEU A 269 11.32 -11.15 10.09
N LEU A 270 11.37 -11.51 8.80
CA LEU A 270 11.16 -12.89 8.34
C LEU A 270 12.21 -13.85 8.91
N TRP A 271 13.49 -13.48 8.82
CA TRP A 271 14.58 -14.24 9.44
C TRP A 271 14.34 -14.48 10.93
N PHE A 272 13.99 -13.42 11.67
CA PHE A 272 13.71 -13.49 13.10
C PHE A 272 12.53 -14.43 13.41
N MET A 273 11.45 -14.30 12.65
CA MET A 273 10.22 -15.06 12.84
C MET A 273 10.42 -16.55 12.53
N ASP A 274 10.98 -16.87 11.36
CA ASP A 274 11.22 -18.25 10.94
C ASP A 274 12.20 -18.95 11.87
N ARG A 275 13.27 -18.27 12.31
CA ARG A 275 14.22 -18.82 13.29
C ARG A 275 13.54 -19.23 14.59
N LEU A 276 12.59 -18.44 15.07
CA LEU A 276 11.84 -18.77 16.28
C LEU A 276 10.90 -19.95 16.02
N TYR A 277 10.16 -19.92 14.90
CA TYR A 277 9.23 -20.98 14.52
C TYR A 277 9.91 -22.34 14.34
N LEU A 278 11.05 -22.38 13.64
CA LEU A 278 11.83 -23.60 13.35
C LEU A 278 12.58 -24.15 14.56
N GLY A 279 12.43 -23.56 15.74
CA GLY A 279 12.87 -24.17 17.00
C GLY A 279 14.35 -23.97 17.32
N ALA A 280 14.96 -22.87 16.88
CA ALA A 280 16.27 -22.45 17.38
C ALA A 280 16.30 -22.49 18.92
N HIS A 281 17.46 -22.76 19.53
CA HIS A 281 17.58 -23.04 20.98
C HIS A 281 16.82 -22.04 21.89
N GLY A 282 16.81 -20.76 21.53
CA GLY A 282 16.07 -19.72 22.25
C GLY A 282 14.54 -19.73 22.08
N GLY A 283 14.00 -20.35 21.03
CA GLY A 283 12.56 -20.55 20.80
C GLY A 283 11.98 -21.70 21.63
N LYS A 284 12.80 -22.67 22.05
CA LYS A 284 12.37 -23.84 22.87
C LYS A 284 11.80 -23.47 24.25
N LYS A 285 12.07 -22.25 24.73
CA LYS A 285 11.52 -21.72 25.98
C LYS A 285 10.12 -21.11 25.82
N LEU A 286 9.68 -20.87 24.58
CA LEU A 286 8.40 -20.26 24.25
C LEU A 286 7.34 -21.36 24.08
N SER A 287 6.07 -21.00 24.26
CA SER A 287 4.95 -21.90 23.93
C SER A 287 5.02 -22.29 22.45
N PRO A 288 4.67 -23.54 22.07
CA PRO A 288 4.55 -23.90 20.67
C PRO A 288 3.60 -22.93 19.96
N PHE A 289 3.98 -22.46 18.77
CA PHE A 289 3.18 -21.60 17.90
C PHE A 289 2.04 -22.40 17.25
N ALA A 290 1.19 -23.02 18.06
CA ALA A 290 0.28 -24.10 17.67
C ALA A 290 -0.82 -23.70 16.67
N GLU A 291 -1.10 -22.40 16.52
CA GLU A 291 -2.04 -21.88 15.53
C GLU A 291 -1.43 -21.81 14.10
N LEU A 292 -0.11 -21.95 13.97
CA LEU A 292 0.61 -21.94 12.70
C LEU A 292 0.91 -23.38 12.26
N ARG A 293 0.69 -23.67 10.98
CA ARG A 293 1.07 -24.94 10.36
C ARG A 293 2.30 -24.82 9.46
N ARG A 294 2.73 -23.59 9.19
CA ARG A 294 3.79 -23.22 8.24
C ARG A 294 4.66 -22.11 8.86
N PRO A 295 5.93 -21.96 8.45
CA PRO A 295 6.73 -20.82 8.85
C PRO A 295 6.14 -19.50 8.31
N PRO A 296 6.33 -18.37 9.02
CA PRO A 296 5.86 -17.05 8.57
C PRO A 296 6.25 -16.65 7.14
N SER A 297 7.44 -17.01 6.65
CA SER A 297 7.83 -16.77 5.26
C SER A 297 6.93 -17.45 4.23
N GLU A 298 6.36 -18.62 4.54
CA GLU A 298 5.46 -19.33 3.63
C GLU A 298 4.06 -18.70 3.60
N TYR A 299 3.59 -18.13 4.72
CA TYR A 299 2.38 -17.31 4.72
C TYR A 299 2.61 -16.01 3.94
N LEU A 300 3.80 -15.42 4.03
CA LEU A 300 4.16 -14.24 3.26
C LEU A 300 4.04 -14.52 1.75
N ASP A 301 4.70 -15.58 1.25
CA ASP A 301 4.69 -15.94 -0.17
C ASP A 301 3.28 -16.17 -0.72
N ARG A 302 2.36 -16.67 0.11
CA ARG A 302 0.99 -16.99 -0.32
C ARG A 302 0.03 -15.81 -0.26
N GLN A 303 0.20 -14.92 0.71
CA GLN A 303 -0.89 -14.03 1.15
C GLN A 303 -0.46 -12.58 1.42
N VAL A 304 0.84 -12.26 1.37
CA VAL A 304 1.32 -10.92 1.74
C VAL A 304 2.02 -10.25 0.57
N PHE A 305 1.79 -8.95 0.42
CA PHE A 305 2.51 -8.12 -0.54
C PHE A 305 2.88 -6.78 0.10
N ILE A 306 3.81 -6.05 -0.51
CA ILE A 306 4.19 -4.71 -0.11
C ILE A 306 3.97 -3.79 -1.32
N CYS A 307 3.15 -2.76 -1.15
CA CYS A 307 3.15 -1.63 -2.06
C CYS A 307 4.39 -0.80 -1.74
N ALA A 308 5.49 -1.12 -2.42
CA ALA A 308 6.79 -0.50 -2.27
C ALA A 308 6.80 0.87 -2.96
N THR A 309 6.07 1.80 -2.38
CA THR A 309 6.00 3.19 -2.82
C THR A 309 7.39 3.81 -2.83
N ASN A 310 7.73 4.53 -3.90
CA ASN A 310 9.03 5.19 -4.07
C ASN A 310 10.26 4.29 -3.72
N THR A 311 10.18 2.98 -4.01
CA THR A 311 11.22 1.96 -3.77
C THR A 311 12.68 2.36 -4.10
N LYS A 312 13.59 2.33 -3.15
CA LYS A 312 15.02 2.60 -3.42
C LYS A 312 15.78 1.33 -3.82
N ARG A 313 16.94 1.49 -4.47
CA ARG A 313 17.84 0.36 -4.82
C ARG A 313 18.19 -0.53 -3.61
N ARG A 314 18.29 0.05 -2.41
CA ARG A 314 18.55 -0.71 -1.17
C ARG A 314 17.50 -1.78 -0.94
N GLU A 315 16.25 -1.47 -1.19
CA GLU A 315 15.11 -2.37 -1.00
C GLU A 315 15.09 -3.46 -2.06
N LEU A 316 15.29 -3.10 -3.33
CA LEU A 316 15.36 -4.07 -4.44
C LEU A 316 16.56 -5.02 -4.34
N ALA A 317 17.65 -4.61 -3.69
CA ALA A 317 18.79 -5.50 -3.43
C ALA A 317 18.42 -6.67 -2.50
N GLN A 318 17.36 -6.53 -1.70
CA GLN A 318 16.88 -7.54 -0.74
C GLN A 318 15.71 -8.38 -1.30
N ARG A 319 15.34 -8.20 -2.57
CA ARG A 319 14.16 -8.83 -3.18
C ARG A 319 14.14 -10.35 -3.15
N TYR A 320 15.29 -11.02 -3.03
CA TYR A 320 15.34 -12.48 -2.89
C TYR A 320 15.09 -12.97 -1.46
N GLU A 321 15.28 -12.10 -0.47
CA GLU A 321 14.88 -12.36 0.91
C GLU A 321 13.38 -12.10 1.09
N ILE A 322 12.89 -11.02 0.46
CA ILE A 322 11.49 -10.61 0.48
C ILE A 322 10.62 -11.54 -0.37
N GLY A 323 11.04 -11.82 -1.59
CA GLY A 323 10.24 -12.41 -2.66
C GLY A 323 9.96 -11.37 -3.76
N VAL A 324 10.37 -11.66 -5.00
CA VAL A 324 10.20 -10.74 -6.15
C VAL A 324 8.72 -10.43 -6.40
N ASP A 325 7.85 -11.42 -6.22
CA ASP A 325 6.42 -11.30 -6.42
C ASP A 325 5.68 -10.61 -5.26
N ASN A 326 6.35 -10.40 -4.13
CA ASN A 326 5.80 -9.73 -2.96
C ASN A 326 6.06 -8.22 -2.99
N ILE A 327 6.88 -7.72 -3.92
CA ILE A 327 7.22 -6.31 -4.08
C ILE A 327 6.42 -5.75 -5.26
N LEU A 328 5.51 -4.83 -4.99
CA LEU A 328 4.73 -4.13 -6.00
C LEU A 328 5.15 -2.67 -5.99
N TRP A 329 5.62 -2.14 -7.12
CA TRP A 329 6.07 -0.75 -7.20
C TRP A 329 4.89 0.23 -7.15
N GLY A 330 5.04 1.30 -6.36
CA GLY A 330 4.07 2.41 -6.26
C GLY A 330 4.70 3.77 -6.59
N SER A 331 3.95 4.61 -7.31
CA SER A 331 4.36 5.95 -7.73
C SER A 331 4.10 7.02 -6.68
N ASP A 332 3.11 6.81 -5.82
CA ASP A 332 2.61 7.77 -4.82
C ASP A 332 1.99 9.03 -5.42
N PHE A 333 1.53 8.99 -6.67
CA PHE A 333 0.97 10.19 -7.29
C PHE A 333 -0.25 10.70 -6.49
N PRO A 334 -0.41 11.99 -6.19
CA PRO A 334 0.47 13.10 -6.56
C PRO A 334 1.29 13.65 -5.37
N HIS A 335 1.61 12.82 -4.38
CA HIS A 335 2.32 13.27 -3.19
C HIS A 335 3.79 13.60 -3.50
N PRO A 336 4.38 14.58 -2.81
CA PRO A 336 5.74 15.05 -3.09
C PRO A 336 6.84 14.03 -2.77
N GLU A 337 6.59 13.09 -1.86
CA GLU A 337 7.43 11.93 -1.55
C GLU A 337 7.47 10.89 -2.70
N GLY A 338 6.51 10.99 -3.62
CA GLY A 338 6.36 10.14 -4.78
C GLY A 338 7.43 10.28 -5.85
N THR A 339 7.12 9.68 -6.99
CA THR A 339 8.03 9.66 -8.16
C THR A 339 7.62 10.65 -9.25
N TRP A 340 6.36 11.07 -9.27
CA TRP A 340 5.86 12.12 -10.16
C TRP A 340 6.44 13.50 -9.78
N PRO A 341 6.75 14.40 -10.75
CA PRO A 341 6.61 14.27 -12.20
C PRO A 341 7.85 13.67 -12.90
N ALA A 342 8.70 12.94 -12.17
CA ALA A 342 9.99 12.44 -12.66
C ALA A 342 10.07 10.90 -12.71
N THR A 343 8.92 10.22 -12.81
CA THR A 343 8.78 8.77 -12.64
C THR A 343 9.72 7.97 -13.52
N ARG A 344 9.85 8.33 -14.81
CA ARG A 344 10.73 7.63 -15.75
C ARG A 344 12.21 7.71 -15.37
N ALA A 345 12.69 8.89 -14.95
CA ALA A 345 14.07 9.08 -14.52
C ALA A 345 14.35 8.31 -13.23
N TRP A 346 13.35 8.28 -12.35
CA TRP A 346 13.41 7.57 -11.10
C TRP A 346 13.47 6.05 -11.31
N LEU A 347 12.63 5.48 -12.18
CA LEU A 347 12.65 4.07 -12.57
C LEU A 347 14.00 3.67 -13.18
N ARG A 348 14.56 4.51 -14.05
CA ARG A 348 15.91 4.29 -14.63
C ARG A 348 16.97 4.17 -13.55
N ASN A 349 16.98 5.09 -12.58
CA ASN A 349 17.95 5.06 -11.49
C ASN A 349 17.82 3.81 -10.61
N THR A 350 16.59 3.34 -10.40
CA THR A 350 16.28 2.24 -9.49
C THR A 350 16.41 0.85 -10.11
N PHE A 351 16.06 0.67 -11.39
CA PHE A 351 15.91 -0.66 -12.03
C PHE A 351 16.97 -1.00 -13.09
N HIS A 352 17.90 -0.09 -13.44
CA HIS A 352 18.86 -0.29 -14.56
C HIS A 352 19.69 -1.57 -14.50
N ASP A 353 19.95 -2.12 -13.32
CA ASP A 353 20.75 -3.34 -13.13
C ASP A 353 19.93 -4.54 -12.65
N ILE A 354 18.61 -4.43 -12.61
CA ILE A 354 17.70 -5.53 -12.25
C ILE A 354 17.38 -6.35 -13.50
N PRO A 355 17.34 -7.70 -13.44
CA PRO A 355 16.91 -8.53 -14.56
C PRO A 355 15.54 -8.11 -15.08
N VAL A 356 15.37 -8.02 -16.40
CA VAL A 356 14.16 -7.51 -17.06
C VAL A 356 12.92 -8.29 -16.62
N GLY A 357 13.02 -9.62 -16.51
CA GLY A 357 11.92 -10.46 -16.05
C GLY A 357 11.43 -10.10 -14.64
N GLU A 358 12.36 -9.85 -13.72
CA GLU A 358 12.04 -9.45 -12.34
C GLU A 358 11.47 -8.03 -12.28
N THR A 359 12.01 -7.11 -13.08
CA THR A 359 11.45 -5.76 -13.24
C THR A 359 10.00 -5.82 -13.74
N ARG A 360 9.66 -6.71 -14.69
CA ARG A 360 8.27 -6.87 -15.15
C ARG A 360 7.33 -7.33 -14.03
N ARG A 361 7.80 -8.23 -13.16
CA ARG A 361 7.03 -8.69 -12.00
C ARG A 361 6.74 -7.54 -11.05
N MET A 362 7.78 -6.84 -10.61
CA MET A 362 7.66 -5.77 -9.60
C MET A 362 6.96 -4.51 -10.12
N LEU A 363 7.14 -4.15 -11.39
CA LEU A 363 6.52 -2.95 -11.97
C LEU A 363 5.04 -3.13 -12.33
N GLY A 364 4.52 -4.35 -12.48
CA GLY A 364 3.12 -4.49 -12.87
C GLY A 364 2.50 -5.87 -12.80
N LEU A 365 3.21 -6.94 -13.15
CA LEU A 365 2.56 -8.27 -13.23
C LEU A 365 2.11 -8.79 -11.85
N ALA A 366 2.90 -8.57 -10.80
CA ALA A 366 2.50 -8.94 -9.44
C ALA A 366 1.28 -8.13 -8.98
N ALA A 367 1.26 -6.82 -9.26
CA ALA A 367 0.11 -5.96 -8.95
C ALA A 367 -1.15 -6.39 -9.73
N ALA A 368 -1.01 -6.80 -11.00
CA ALA A 368 -2.12 -7.32 -11.79
C ALA A 368 -2.76 -8.57 -11.16
N GLU A 369 -1.93 -9.48 -10.65
CA GLU A 369 -2.40 -10.70 -9.97
C GLU A 369 -3.03 -10.42 -8.60
N VAL A 370 -2.48 -9.45 -7.84
CA VAL A 370 -2.99 -9.08 -6.52
C VAL A 370 -4.34 -8.39 -6.60
N PHE A 371 -4.46 -7.41 -7.51
CA PHE A 371 -5.60 -6.50 -7.60
C PHE A 371 -6.59 -6.82 -8.75
N GLY A 372 -6.31 -7.85 -9.55
CA GLY A 372 -7.22 -8.36 -10.57
C GLY A 372 -7.30 -7.51 -11.85
N PHE A 373 -6.19 -6.91 -12.28
CA PHE A 373 -6.15 -6.15 -13.54
C PHE A 373 -6.19 -7.07 -14.77
N ASP A 374 -6.93 -6.66 -15.80
CA ASP A 374 -7.01 -7.34 -17.09
C ASP A 374 -5.77 -7.00 -17.96
N LEU A 375 -4.76 -7.88 -17.93
CA LEU A 375 -3.52 -7.70 -18.70
C LEU A 375 -3.77 -7.51 -20.21
N PRO A 376 -4.58 -8.34 -20.89
CA PRO A 376 -4.99 -8.08 -22.28
C PRO A 376 -5.54 -6.67 -22.54
N ALA A 377 -6.33 -6.11 -21.63
CA ALA A 377 -6.87 -4.75 -21.78
C ALA A 377 -5.80 -3.66 -21.59
N LEU A 378 -4.81 -3.91 -20.74
CA LEU A 378 -3.73 -2.97 -20.45
C LEU A 378 -2.56 -3.02 -21.45
N GLU A 379 -2.35 -4.15 -22.12
CA GLU A 379 -1.25 -4.35 -23.06
C GLU A 379 -1.19 -3.30 -24.19
N PRO A 380 -2.30 -2.91 -24.86
CA PRO A 380 -2.27 -1.84 -25.85
C PRO A 380 -1.87 -0.47 -25.26
N ILE A 381 -2.22 -0.22 -23.99
CA ILE A 381 -1.85 1.02 -23.29
C ILE A 381 -0.34 0.99 -23.02
N ALA A 382 0.16 -0.09 -22.41
CA ALA A 382 1.58 -0.27 -22.15
C ALA A 382 2.44 -0.13 -23.41
N ARG A 383 1.98 -0.66 -24.55
CA ARG A 383 2.65 -0.49 -25.85
C ARG A 383 2.77 0.96 -26.31
N ARG A 384 1.81 1.80 -25.94
CA ARG A 384 1.76 3.21 -26.34
C ARG A 384 2.61 4.10 -25.44
N ILE A 385 2.64 3.85 -24.13
CA ILE A 385 3.20 4.79 -23.13
C ILE A 385 4.35 4.21 -22.30
N GLY A 386 4.44 2.88 -22.18
CA GLY A 386 5.38 2.22 -21.29
C GLY A 386 6.83 2.37 -21.75
N PRO A 387 7.79 2.59 -20.83
CA PRO A 387 9.21 2.55 -21.16
C PRO A 387 9.66 1.13 -21.54
N THR A 388 10.64 1.02 -22.42
CA THR A 388 11.35 -0.23 -22.71
C THR A 388 12.45 -0.50 -21.67
N PRO A 389 12.99 -1.73 -21.58
CA PRO A 389 14.23 -2.01 -20.84
C PRO A 389 15.40 -1.09 -21.19
N ALA A 390 15.55 -0.72 -22.46
CA ALA A 390 16.59 0.21 -22.89
C ALA A 390 16.36 1.63 -22.33
N ASP A 391 15.11 2.09 -22.22
CA ASP A 391 14.77 3.38 -21.61
C ASP A 391 15.15 3.43 -20.11
N LEU A 392 15.06 2.29 -19.42
CA LEU A 392 15.51 2.13 -18.03
C LEU A 392 17.01 1.86 -17.90
N GLY A 393 17.76 1.80 -19.02
CA GLY A 393 19.21 1.60 -19.01
C GLY A 393 19.64 0.14 -18.75
N GLN A 394 18.73 -0.82 -18.91
CA GLN A 394 19.04 -2.24 -18.71
C GLN A 394 19.76 -2.83 -19.92
N SER A 395 20.78 -3.65 -19.68
CA SER A 395 21.55 -4.32 -20.74
C SER A 395 20.71 -5.32 -21.54
N ALA A 396 20.92 -5.44 -22.85
CA ALA A 396 20.34 -6.52 -23.65
C ALA A 396 20.95 -7.89 -23.33
N ASP A 397 22.18 -7.94 -22.78
CA ASP A 397 22.81 -9.17 -22.29
C ASP A 397 22.24 -9.54 -20.91
N GLN A 398 21.04 -10.10 -20.91
CA GLN A 398 20.36 -10.52 -19.69
C GLN A 398 21.06 -11.68 -18.99
N ALA A 399 21.82 -12.52 -19.70
CA ALA A 399 22.58 -13.60 -19.08
C ALA A 399 23.66 -13.04 -18.14
N ALA A 400 24.36 -11.98 -18.53
CA ALA A 400 25.32 -11.30 -17.67
C ALA A 400 24.66 -10.62 -16.45
N VAL A 401 23.49 -9.97 -16.66
CA VAL A 401 22.74 -9.32 -15.57
C VAL A 401 22.27 -10.35 -14.56
N GLU A 402 21.65 -11.45 -15.01
CA GLU A 402 21.22 -12.54 -14.14
C GLU A 402 22.39 -13.20 -13.40
N ALA A 403 23.53 -13.42 -14.08
CA ALA A 403 24.72 -13.95 -13.46
C ALA A 403 25.25 -13.06 -12.31
N SER A 404 25.17 -11.74 -12.44
CA SER A 404 25.57 -10.81 -11.36
C SER A 404 24.70 -10.92 -10.10
N TRP A 405 23.46 -11.41 -10.23
CA TRP A 405 22.52 -11.60 -9.12
C TRP A 405 22.42 -13.05 -8.64
N ALA A 406 23.08 -13.99 -9.31
CA ALA A 406 22.93 -15.43 -9.04
C ALA A 406 23.21 -15.79 -7.57
N ARG A 407 24.29 -15.25 -6.99
CA ARG A 407 24.62 -15.51 -5.59
C ARG A 407 23.56 -14.95 -4.64
N SER A 408 23.11 -13.71 -4.84
CA SER A 408 22.05 -13.11 -4.03
C SER A 408 20.75 -13.90 -4.10
N ARG A 409 20.41 -14.45 -5.27
CA ARG A 409 19.24 -15.33 -5.45
C ARG A 409 19.40 -16.62 -4.67
N GLU A 410 20.56 -17.25 -4.75
CA GLU A 410 20.88 -18.49 -4.03
C GLU A 410 20.81 -18.31 -2.50
N VAL A 411 21.24 -17.16 -1.97
CA VAL A 411 21.29 -16.92 -0.51
C VAL A 411 20.14 -16.09 0.06
N GLY A 412 19.15 -15.71 -0.75
CA GLY A 412 18.08 -14.78 -0.37
C GLY A 412 17.33 -15.19 0.90
N ARG A 413 17.15 -16.49 1.15
CA ARG A 413 16.62 -16.99 2.43
C ARG A 413 17.53 -18.07 2.99
N HIS A 414 18.81 -17.75 3.14
CA HIS A 414 19.84 -18.68 3.62
C HIS A 414 19.48 -19.37 4.94
N TRP A 415 18.66 -18.76 5.80
CA TRP A 415 18.19 -19.40 7.03
C TRP A 415 17.23 -20.57 6.78
N LEU A 416 16.54 -20.62 5.65
CA LEU A 416 15.73 -21.77 5.25
C LEU A 416 16.59 -22.89 4.63
N THR A 417 17.91 -22.69 4.52
CA THR A 417 18.86 -23.75 4.18
C THR A 417 19.25 -24.52 5.44
N GLU A 418 19.70 -25.77 5.28
CA GLU A 418 20.14 -26.63 6.40
C GLU A 418 21.37 -26.10 7.17
N ASN A 419 21.94 -24.94 6.78
CA ASN A 419 23.20 -24.43 7.30
C ASN A 419 23.06 -23.57 8.57
N ASP A 420 21.96 -22.84 8.76
CA ASP A 420 21.75 -21.97 9.93
C ASP A 420 21.00 -22.66 11.07
N PHE A 421 20.24 -23.71 10.75
CA PHE A 421 19.51 -24.51 11.71
C PHE A 421 19.99 -25.95 11.62
N PRO A 422 20.83 -26.43 12.55
CA PRO A 422 21.08 -27.87 12.63
C PRO A 422 19.72 -28.53 12.85
N VAL A 423 19.33 -29.45 11.96
CA VAL A 423 18.17 -30.32 12.13
C VAL A 423 18.40 -31.15 13.39
N LEU A 424 18.00 -30.63 14.54
CA LEU A 424 18.08 -31.34 15.81
C LEU A 424 16.92 -32.34 15.85
N GLY A 425 17.15 -33.55 15.33
CA GLY A 425 16.16 -34.63 15.44
C GLY A 425 16.23 -35.76 14.41
N THR A 426 17.14 -35.74 13.43
CA THR A 426 17.44 -36.93 12.63
C THR A 426 18.64 -37.68 13.23
N ASN A 427 18.36 -38.44 14.27
CA ASN A 427 19.03 -39.69 14.65
C ASN A 427 18.13 -40.46 15.61
#